data_AF-A0A3D2F3Q0-F1
#
_entry.id   AF-A0A3D2F3Q0-F1
#
_cell.length_a   1.000
_cell.length_b   1.000
_cell.length_c   1.000
_cell.angle_alpha   90.00
_cell.angle_beta   90.00
_cell.angle_gamma   90.00
#
_symmetry.space_group_name_H-M   'P 1'
#
loop_
_entity.id
_entity.type
_entity.pdbx_description
1 polymer ?
#
loop_
_entity_poly.entity_id
_entity_poly.type
_entity_poly.pdbx_seq_one_letter_code
_entity_poly.pdbx_strand_id
1 'polypeptide(L)'
;SPSPSPEAPILALKTPLEKFPIILNSLDVEELTQKLRSNVLMPQTIGTLISFEPKLGVGEYLSGENLIKILSPNSLSSLKSTIGKEYLLLGYWETGNKPNLSLVFTIKQESLETAKSIVRSWETANMEEYFPVIFLPQPPEKRKTETFRGVKISNVDARMIIINQQKFIYTIVADKLIISSSEKAFEIIVKNI
;
A
#
# COMPACT_ATOMS: atom_id res chain seq x y z
N SER A 1 -33.03 -13.00 -8.83
CA SER A 1 -31.61 -13.31 -8.50
C SER A 1 -31.11 -12.25 -7.55
N PRO A 2 -30.42 -12.59 -6.45
CA PRO A 2 -29.74 -11.57 -5.66
C PRO A 2 -28.73 -10.87 -6.57
N SER A 3 -28.69 -9.54 -6.54
CA SER A 3 -27.67 -8.78 -7.24
C SER A 3 -26.29 -9.28 -6.80
N PRO A 4 -25.33 -9.47 -7.73
CA PRO A 4 -23.98 -9.84 -7.33
C PRO A 4 -23.48 -8.81 -6.33
N SER A 5 -22.89 -9.28 -5.22
CA SER A 5 -22.23 -8.37 -4.28
C SER A 5 -21.21 -7.54 -5.05
N PRO A 6 -21.16 -6.21 -4.86
CA PRO A 6 -20.23 -5.37 -5.61
C PRO A 6 -18.80 -5.88 -5.39
N GLU A 7 -18.05 -6.11 -6.47
CA GLU A 7 -16.67 -6.55 -6.36
C GLU A 7 -15.77 -5.40 -5.88
N ALA A 8 -14.76 -5.73 -5.08
CA ALA A 8 -13.77 -4.77 -4.65
C ALA A 8 -12.95 -4.27 -5.85
N PRO A 9 -12.64 -2.96 -5.95
CA PRO A 9 -11.83 -2.43 -7.05
C PRO A 9 -10.34 -2.73 -6.79
N ILE A 10 -9.99 -4.01 -6.86
CA ILE A 10 -8.67 -4.50 -6.48
C ILE A 10 -7.86 -4.92 -7.70
N LEU A 11 -6.59 -4.50 -7.71
CA LEU A 11 -5.60 -5.00 -8.63
C LEU A 11 -5.35 -6.49 -8.36
N ALA A 12 -5.75 -7.34 -9.31
CA ALA A 12 -5.47 -8.75 -9.25
C ALA A 12 -3.97 -9.01 -9.45
N LEU A 13 -3.41 -9.89 -8.61
CA LEU A 13 -2.11 -10.50 -8.87
C LEU A 13 -2.32 -11.83 -9.59
N LYS A 14 -1.34 -12.23 -10.42
CA LYS A 14 -1.31 -13.57 -11.04
C LYS A 14 -1.20 -14.72 -10.03
N THR A 15 -0.77 -14.42 -8.80
CA THR A 15 -0.72 -15.36 -7.68
C THR A 15 -2.04 -15.33 -6.88
N PRO A 16 -2.53 -16.47 -6.36
CA PRO A 16 -3.69 -16.49 -5.47
C PRO A 16 -3.51 -15.59 -4.24
N LEU A 17 -4.58 -14.91 -3.86
CA LEU A 17 -4.66 -14.02 -2.69
C LEU A 17 -5.88 -14.38 -1.87
N GLU A 18 -5.72 -14.50 -0.56
CA GLU A 18 -6.86 -14.52 0.34
C GLU A 18 -7.45 -13.10 0.42
N LYS A 19 -8.76 -12.98 0.34
CA LYS A 19 -9.45 -11.69 0.37
C LYS A 19 -10.03 -11.46 1.76
N PHE A 20 -9.71 -10.32 2.37
CA PHE A 20 -10.16 -9.98 3.71
C PHE A 20 -10.85 -8.62 3.75
N PRO A 21 -12.19 -8.58 3.79
CA PRO A 21 -12.94 -7.34 3.94
C PRO A 21 -12.67 -6.65 5.28
N ILE A 22 -12.40 -5.34 5.25
CA ILE A 22 -12.30 -4.51 6.45
C ILE A 22 -13.45 -3.53 6.49
N ILE A 23 -14.41 -3.75 7.38
CA ILE A 23 -15.56 -2.87 7.55
C ILE A 23 -15.16 -1.65 8.39
N LEU A 24 -15.22 -0.46 7.81
CA LEU A 24 -15.02 0.83 8.47
C LEU A 24 -16.37 1.51 8.73
N ASN A 25 -16.54 2.15 9.87
CA ASN A 25 -17.73 2.97 10.17
C ASN A 25 -17.60 4.37 9.57
N SER A 26 -16.37 4.84 9.37
CA SER A 26 -16.07 6.18 8.86
C SER A 26 -14.82 6.17 7.97
N LEU A 27 -14.59 7.23 7.20
CA LEU A 27 -13.36 7.42 6.42
C LEU A 27 -12.24 7.94 7.33
N ASP A 28 -11.82 7.12 8.30
CA ASP A 28 -10.84 7.47 9.32
C ASP A 28 -9.60 6.55 9.25
N VAL A 29 -8.43 7.19 9.28
CA VAL A 29 -7.13 6.52 9.24
C VAL A 29 -6.88 5.76 10.54
N GLU A 30 -7.32 6.28 11.68
CA GLU A 30 -7.13 5.60 12.96
C GLU A 30 -7.95 4.31 13.01
N GLU A 31 -9.21 4.37 12.58
CA GLU A 31 -10.07 3.19 12.48
C GLU A 31 -9.48 2.11 11.55
N LEU A 32 -9.06 2.50 10.34
CA LEU A 32 -8.44 1.57 9.40
C LEU A 32 -7.15 0.97 9.97
N THR A 33 -6.31 1.80 10.59
CA THR A 33 -5.04 1.38 11.21
C THR A 33 -5.28 0.39 12.35
N GLN A 34 -6.27 0.64 13.22
CA GLN A 34 -6.62 -0.26 14.33
C GLN A 34 -7.11 -1.61 13.81
N LYS A 35 -8.01 -1.62 12.82
CA LYS A 35 -8.53 -2.87 12.25
C LYS A 35 -7.44 -3.65 11.52
N LEU A 36 -6.59 -2.97 10.75
CA LEU A 36 -5.43 -3.61 10.13
C LEU A 36 -4.51 -4.18 11.21
N ARG A 37 -4.17 -3.41 12.25
CA ARG A 37 -3.32 -3.86 13.36
C ARG A 37 -3.84 -5.16 13.99
N SER A 38 -5.13 -5.22 14.31
CA SER A 38 -5.74 -6.42 14.89
C SER A 38 -5.58 -7.64 14.00
N ASN A 39 -5.70 -7.48 12.68
CA ASN A 39 -5.55 -8.58 11.72
C ASN A 39 -4.09 -8.95 11.46
N VAL A 40 -3.19 -7.97 11.32
CA VAL A 40 -1.77 -8.24 11.07
C VAL A 40 -1.06 -8.90 12.25
N LEU A 41 -1.59 -8.76 13.46
CA LEU A 41 -1.09 -9.44 14.65
C LEU A 41 -1.61 -10.89 14.78
N MET A 42 -2.57 -11.31 13.95
CA MET A 42 -3.03 -12.70 13.95
C MET A 42 -1.95 -13.59 13.32
N PRO A 43 -1.60 -14.72 13.96
CA PRO A 43 -0.68 -15.68 13.35
C PRO A 43 -1.23 -16.20 12.03
N GLN A 44 -0.37 -16.31 11.03
CA GLN A 44 -0.67 -16.91 9.73
C GLN A 44 0.47 -17.83 9.30
N THR A 45 0.22 -18.64 8.27
CA THR A 45 1.26 -19.45 7.65
C THR A 45 2.28 -18.55 6.95
N ILE A 46 3.57 -18.94 7.00
CA ILE A 46 4.62 -18.24 6.25
C ILE A 46 4.31 -18.34 4.76
N GLY A 47 4.42 -17.22 4.05
CA GLY A 47 4.12 -17.12 2.63
C GLY A 47 2.67 -16.74 2.31
N THR A 48 1.79 -16.67 3.31
CA THR A 48 0.40 -16.23 3.12
C THR A 48 0.35 -14.80 2.57
N LEU A 49 -0.49 -14.61 1.57
CA LEU A 49 -0.79 -13.33 0.93
C LEU A 49 -2.26 -12.98 1.16
N ILE A 50 -2.50 -11.85 1.80
CA ILE A 50 -3.85 -11.35 2.07
C ILE A 50 -4.03 -10.00 1.39
N SER A 51 -5.09 -9.87 0.59
CA SER A 51 -5.59 -8.59 0.11
C SER A 51 -6.61 -8.06 1.11
N PHE A 52 -6.30 -6.96 1.76
CA PHE A 52 -7.23 -6.26 2.64
C PHE A 52 -8.12 -5.33 1.82
N GLU A 53 -9.43 -5.44 2.04
CA GLU A 53 -10.44 -4.79 1.20
C GLU A 53 -11.35 -3.86 2.04
N PRO A 54 -10.93 -2.62 2.32
CA PRO A 54 -11.74 -1.67 3.08
C PRO A 54 -13.12 -1.38 2.46
N LYS A 55 -14.14 -1.38 3.31
CA LYS A 55 -15.54 -1.03 3.02
C LYS A 55 -16.01 0.08 3.94
N LEU A 56 -16.90 0.94 3.46
CA LEU A 56 -17.63 1.87 4.31
C LEU A 56 -18.99 1.26 4.68
N GLY A 57 -19.19 0.97 5.96
CA GLY A 57 -20.34 0.21 6.47
C GLY A 57 -20.42 -1.21 5.88
N VAL A 58 -21.64 -1.74 5.79
CA VAL A 58 -21.91 -3.05 5.13
C VAL A 58 -22.04 -2.90 3.61
N GLY A 59 -21.71 -1.72 3.07
CA GLY A 59 -21.96 -1.32 1.68
C GLY A 59 -20.72 -1.43 0.78
N GLU A 60 -20.42 -0.32 0.11
CA GLU A 60 -19.45 -0.26 -0.99
C GLU A 60 -17.99 -0.35 -0.53
N TYR A 61 -17.19 -1.02 -1.34
CA TYR A 61 -15.74 -1.02 -1.20
C TYR A 61 -15.18 0.37 -1.48
N LEU A 62 -14.16 0.77 -0.72
CA LEU A 62 -13.43 2.00 -1.00
C LEU A 62 -12.69 1.85 -2.34
N SER A 63 -12.74 2.89 -3.18
CA SER A 63 -11.86 3.03 -4.33
C SER A 63 -10.46 3.49 -3.90
N GLY A 64 -9.45 3.27 -4.74
CA GLY A 64 -8.08 3.74 -4.53
C GLY A 64 -7.98 5.24 -4.25
N GLU A 65 -8.72 6.05 -5.00
CA GLU A 65 -8.81 7.51 -4.81
C GLU A 65 -9.40 7.92 -3.45
N ASN A 66 -10.26 7.10 -2.84
CA ASN A 66 -10.77 7.36 -1.49
C ASN A 66 -9.84 6.76 -0.43
N LEU A 67 -9.26 5.60 -0.71
CA LEU A 67 -8.32 4.94 0.18
C LEU A 67 -7.06 5.79 0.40
N ILE A 68 -6.49 6.42 -0.65
CA ILE A 68 -5.31 7.28 -0.50
C ILE A 68 -5.58 8.50 0.39
N LYS A 69 -6.81 9.03 0.40
CA LYS A 69 -7.20 10.15 1.28
C LYS A 69 -7.15 9.74 2.75
N ILE A 70 -7.43 8.49 3.06
CA ILE A 70 -7.38 7.92 4.41
C ILE A 70 -5.96 7.49 4.76
N LEU A 71 -5.29 6.71 3.90
CA LEU A 71 -3.97 6.17 4.19
C LEU A 71 -2.88 7.25 4.25
N SER A 72 -3.10 8.35 3.55
CA SER A 72 -2.13 9.43 3.42
C SER A 72 -2.81 10.80 3.42
N PRO A 73 -3.43 11.19 4.56
CA PRO A 73 -4.22 12.42 4.63
C PRO A 73 -3.34 13.67 4.45
N ASN A 74 -2.05 13.59 4.77
CA ASN A 74 -1.09 14.67 4.62
C ASN A 74 -0.42 14.73 3.23
N SER A 75 -0.66 13.72 2.37
CA SER A 75 -0.19 13.78 0.98
C SER A 75 -0.75 14.96 0.21
N LEU A 76 0.05 15.48 -0.71
CA LEU A 76 -0.34 16.53 -1.65
C LEU A 76 -1.66 16.19 -2.35
N SER A 77 -2.57 17.16 -2.44
CA SER A 77 -3.84 17.00 -3.16
C SER A 77 -3.63 16.59 -4.62
N SER A 78 -2.56 17.08 -5.25
CA SER A 78 -2.16 16.72 -6.60
C SER A 78 -1.77 15.24 -6.75
N LEU A 79 -1.16 14.64 -5.73
CA LEU A 79 -0.90 13.20 -5.73
C LEU A 79 -2.22 12.43 -5.67
N LYS A 80 -3.07 12.77 -4.70
CA LYS A 80 -4.37 12.11 -4.50
C LYS A 80 -5.23 12.16 -5.75
N SER A 81 -5.21 13.26 -6.50
CA SER A 81 -5.97 13.39 -7.75
C SER A 81 -5.46 12.46 -8.87
N THR A 82 -4.17 12.08 -8.85
CA THR A 82 -3.59 11.17 -9.85
C THR A 82 -4.00 9.71 -9.64
N ILE A 83 -4.44 9.34 -8.44
CA ILE A 83 -4.76 7.95 -8.09
C ILE A 83 -6.07 7.52 -8.78
N GLY A 84 -6.04 6.32 -9.35
CA GLY A 84 -7.15 5.66 -10.01
C GLY A 84 -8.07 4.91 -9.04
N LYS A 85 -9.02 4.18 -9.61
CA LYS A 85 -10.03 3.43 -8.83
C LYS A 85 -9.44 2.17 -8.19
N GLU A 86 -8.53 1.50 -8.90
CA GLU A 86 -8.04 0.19 -8.48
C GLU A 86 -6.81 0.32 -7.57
N TYR A 87 -6.73 -0.55 -6.55
CA TYR A 87 -5.61 -0.59 -5.61
C TYR A 87 -5.34 -2.02 -5.15
N LEU A 88 -4.24 -2.23 -4.43
CA LEU A 88 -3.99 -3.44 -3.65
C LEU A 88 -3.39 -3.02 -2.30
N LEU A 89 -4.04 -3.40 -1.21
CA LEU A 89 -3.47 -3.34 0.14
C LEU A 89 -3.10 -4.76 0.56
N LEU A 90 -1.84 -5.11 0.39
CA LEU A 90 -1.34 -6.48 0.53
C LEU A 90 -0.66 -6.67 1.89
N GLY A 91 -1.03 -7.72 2.61
CA GLY A 91 -0.23 -8.32 3.68
C GLY A 91 0.52 -9.55 3.17
N TYR A 92 1.80 -9.63 3.49
CA TYR A 92 2.65 -10.78 3.21
C TYR A 92 3.33 -11.28 4.49
N TRP A 93 2.99 -12.49 4.95
CA TRP A 93 3.57 -13.10 6.14
C TRP A 93 4.93 -13.72 5.82
N GLU A 94 5.98 -12.91 5.86
CA GLU A 94 7.36 -13.37 5.75
C GLU A 94 7.78 -14.20 6.98
N THR A 95 7.22 -13.88 8.15
CA THR A 95 7.26 -14.72 9.34
C THR A 95 5.84 -15.00 9.83
N GLY A 96 5.63 -16.07 10.59
CA GLY A 96 4.28 -16.51 10.99
C GLY A 96 3.52 -15.55 11.92
N ASN A 97 4.18 -14.52 12.45
CA ASN A 97 3.60 -13.57 13.41
C ASN A 97 3.82 -12.09 13.05
N LYS A 98 4.44 -11.80 11.90
CA LYS A 98 4.72 -10.43 11.47
C LYS A 98 4.64 -10.32 9.95
N PRO A 99 3.53 -9.79 9.41
CA PRO A 99 3.47 -9.47 8.00
C PRO A 99 4.23 -8.21 7.67
N ASN A 100 4.56 -8.08 6.39
CA ASN A 100 4.86 -6.82 5.77
C ASN A 100 3.63 -6.32 5.01
N LEU A 101 3.37 -5.02 5.09
CA LEU A 101 2.29 -4.38 4.34
C LEU A 101 2.83 -3.67 3.11
N SER A 102 2.07 -3.75 2.02
CA SER A 102 2.39 -3.08 0.77
C SER A 102 1.14 -2.46 0.17
N LEU A 103 1.33 -1.37 -0.56
CA LEU A 103 0.30 -0.63 -1.26
C LEU A 103 0.63 -0.61 -2.75
N VAL A 104 -0.37 -0.86 -3.57
CA VAL A 104 -0.32 -0.57 -5.00
C VAL A 104 -1.51 0.31 -5.33
N PHE A 105 -1.26 1.41 -6.00
CA PHE A 105 -2.31 2.26 -6.56
C PHE A 105 -2.17 2.33 -8.07
N THR A 106 -3.28 2.15 -8.78
CA THR A 106 -3.34 2.61 -10.17
C THR A 106 -3.20 4.13 -10.21
N ILE A 107 -2.55 4.61 -11.25
CA ILE A 107 -2.44 6.02 -11.59
C ILE A 107 -3.30 6.22 -12.83
N LYS A 108 -4.14 7.26 -12.83
CA LYS A 108 -4.91 7.66 -14.01
C LYS A 108 -3.95 7.94 -15.17
N GLN A 109 -4.22 7.38 -16.35
CA GLN A 109 -3.29 7.42 -17.47
C GLN A 109 -2.93 8.86 -17.88
N GLU A 110 -3.92 9.76 -17.86
CA GLU A 110 -3.75 11.19 -18.14
C GLU A 110 -2.91 11.94 -17.09
N SER A 111 -2.71 11.35 -15.90
CA SER A 111 -1.97 11.92 -14.78
C SER A 111 -0.60 11.27 -14.54
N LEU A 112 -0.17 10.33 -15.39
CA LEU A 112 1.03 9.52 -15.15
C LEU A 112 2.30 10.37 -15.01
N GLU A 113 2.51 11.35 -15.89
CA GLU A 113 3.69 12.21 -15.82
C GLU A 113 3.66 13.14 -14.60
N THR A 114 2.48 13.60 -14.21
CA THR A 114 2.28 14.36 -12.96
C THR A 114 2.63 13.51 -11.74
N ALA A 115 2.16 12.26 -11.68
CA ALA A 115 2.48 11.34 -10.60
C ALA A 115 3.99 11.06 -10.52
N LYS A 116 4.66 10.80 -11.66
CA LYS A 116 6.12 10.64 -11.72
C LYS A 116 6.86 11.86 -11.22
N SER A 117 6.43 13.06 -11.62
CA SER A 117 7.02 14.32 -11.16
C SER A 117 6.91 14.50 -9.64
N ILE A 118 5.73 14.23 -9.07
CA ILE A 118 5.51 14.31 -7.62
C ILE A 118 6.37 13.28 -6.88
N VAL A 119 6.42 12.05 -7.36
CA VAL A 119 7.18 10.94 -6.75
C VAL A 119 8.70 11.21 -6.75
N ARG A 120 9.22 11.98 -7.71
CA ARG A 120 10.63 12.43 -7.69
C ARG A 120 10.94 13.36 -6.51
N SER A 121 9.94 14.10 -6.02
CA SER A 121 10.10 15.04 -4.89
C SER A 121 9.89 14.38 -3.52
N TRP A 122 9.52 13.10 -3.47
CA TRP A 122 9.20 12.40 -2.22
C TRP A 122 10.38 12.32 -1.24
N GLU A 123 11.60 12.16 -1.76
CA GLU A 123 12.80 11.97 -0.93
C GLU A 123 13.13 13.21 -0.10
N THR A 124 12.85 14.39 -0.64
CA THR A 124 13.00 15.68 0.04
C THR A 124 11.81 16.04 0.92
N ALA A 125 10.66 15.40 0.69
CA ALA A 125 9.41 15.68 1.40
C ALA A 125 9.12 14.71 2.56
N ASN A 126 10.06 13.80 2.88
CA ASN A 126 9.90 12.74 3.89
C ASN A 126 8.59 11.94 3.71
N MET A 127 8.32 11.53 2.47
CA MET A 127 7.05 10.90 2.11
C MET A 127 6.74 9.63 2.91
N GLU A 128 7.76 8.91 3.38
CA GLU A 128 7.59 7.75 4.24
C GLU A 128 6.76 8.03 5.50
N GLU A 129 6.81 9.26 6.03
CA GLU A 129 6.00 9.68 7.18
C GLU A 129 4.50 9.74 6.86
N TYR A 130 4.15 9.83 5.57
CA TYR A 130 2.76 9.95 5.12
C TYR A 130 2.09 8.60 4.85
N PHE A 131 2.80 7.48 5.07
CA PHE A 131 2.26 6.13 4.92
C PHE A 131 2.49 5.27 6.18
N PRO A 132 2.09 5.72 7.38
CA PRO A 132 2.37 4.98 8.62
C PRO A 132 1.77 3.57 8.62
N VAL A 133 0.69 3.35 7.86
CA VAL A 133 0.02 2.05 7.73
C VAL A 133 0.94 0.95 7.21
N ILE A 134 1.87 1.23 6.30
CA ILE A 134 2.70 0.16 5.72
C ILE A 134 3.72 -0.43 6.70
N PHE A 135 3.94 0.24 7.84
CA PHE A 135 4.90 -0.14 8.86
C PHE A 135 4.27 -0.90 10.03
N LEU A 136 2.95 -1.15 10.00
CA LEU A 136 2.28 -1.86 11.08
C LEU A 136 2.98 -3.19 11.43
N PRO A 137 2.96 -3.59 12.71
CA PRO A 137 2.20 -2.97 13.81
C PRO A 137 2.82 -1.70 14.42
N GLN A 138 4.06 -1.37 14.05
CA GLN A 138 4.81 -0.27 14.66
C GLN A 138 5.11 0.82 13.62
N PRO A 139 4.56 2.04 13.77
CA PRO A 139 4.85 3.14 12.85
C PRO A 139 6.37 3.40 12.81
N PRO A 140 6.87 3.93 11.69
CA PRO A 140 8.29 4.19 11.56
C PRO A 140 8.73 5.27 12.54
N GLU A 141 9.94 5.15 13.06
CA GLU A 141 10.58 6.28 13.73
C GLU A 141 10.77 7.44 12.74
N LYS A 142 10.85 8.67 13.26
CA LYS A 142 11.18 9.81 12.42
C LYS A 142 12.59 9.63 11.85
N ARG A 143 12.69 9.81 10.54
CA ARG A 143 13.96 9.90 9.82
C ARG A 143 14.84 10.98 10.46
N LYS A 144 16.13 10.67 10.64
CA LYS A 144 17.13 11.59 11.20
C LYS A 144 18.13 11.99 10.12
N THR A 145 18.91 11.03 9.66
CA THR A 145 20.04 11.27 8.71
C THR A 145 20.04 10.28 7.55
N GLU A 146 19.12 9.32 7.57
CA GLU A 146 18.97 8.30 6.56
C GLU A 146 18.62 8.96 5.21
N THR A 147 19.03 8.35 4.11
CA THR A 147 18.78 8.87 2.76
C THR A 147 18.26 7.76 1.86
N PHE A 148 17.49 8.17 0.86
CA PHE A 148 17.03 7.27 -0.18
C PHE A 148 18.19 6.84 -1.07
N ARG A 149 18.20 5.56 -1.43
CA ARG A 149 19.13 4.97 -2.38
C ARG A 149 18.40 4.24 -3.49
N GLY A 150 19.03 4.19 -4.66
CA GLY A 150 18.57 3.36 -5.77
C GLY A 150 18.86 1.89 -5.45
N VAL A 151 17.88 1.02 -5.70
CA VAL A 151 18.03 -0.43 -5.62
C VAL A 151 17.39 -1.07 -6.84
N LYS A 152 17.83 -2.29 -7.18
CA LYS A 152 17.22 -3.10 -8.23
C LYS A 152 16.65 -4.36 -7.59
N ILE A 153 15.32 -4.51 -7.63
CA ILE A 153 14.60 -5.65 -7.06
C ILE A 153 13.85 -6.34 -8.20
N SER A 154 14.18 -7.60 -8.49
CA SER A 154 13.59 -8.35 -9.62
C SER A 154 13.66 -7.61 -10.97
N ASN A 155 14.83 -7.01 -11.26
CA ASN A 155 15.09 -6.19 -12.46
C ASN A 155 14.27 -4.88 -12.57
N VAL A 156 13.53 -4.50 -11.52
CA VAL A 156 12.84 -3.21 -11.44
C VAL A 156 13.68 -2.24 -10.62
N ASP A 157 13.94 -1.06 -11.18
CA ASP A 157 14.57 0.03 -10.44
C ASP A 157 13.58 0.61 -9.42
N ALA A 158 14.02 0.73 -8.17
CA ALA A 158 13.23 1.24 -7.07
C ALA A 158 14.05 2.19 -6.20
N ARG A 159 13.36 2.96 -5.39
CA ARG A 159 13.94 3.85 -4.37
C ARG A 159 13.66 3.26 -3.01
N MET A 160 14.67 3.24 -2.15
CA MET A 160 14.55 2.65 -0.82
C MET A 160 15.24 3.52 0.23
N ILE A 161 14.60 3.67 1.38
CA ILE A 161 15.21 4.16 2.61
C ILE A 161 15.02 3.09 3.70
N ILE A 162 15.96 3.04 4.65
CA ILE A 162 15.88 2.16 5.82
C ILE A 162 15.93 3.05 7.05
N ILE A 163 14.90 3.01 7.90
CA ILE A 163 14.79 3.79 9.13
C ILE A 163 14.59 2.81 10.27
N ASN A 164 15.51 2.78 11.24
CA ASN A 164 15.51 1.81 12.34
C ASN A 164 15.15 0.36 11.90
N GLN A 165 15.87 -0.15 10.89
CA GLN A 165 15.67 -1.48 10.29
C GLN A 165 14.36 -1.68 9.50
N GLN A 166 13.42 -0.73 9.53
CA GLN A 166 12.22 -0.75 8.69
C GLN A 166 12.53 -0.18 7.31
N LYS A 167 12.05 -0.85 6.27
CA LYS A 167 12.28 -0.41 4.88
C LYS A 167 11.06 0.37 4.41
N PHE A 168 11.30 1.39 3.60
CA PHE A 168 10.29 2.01 2.76
C PHE A 168 10.81 1.98 1.33
N ILE A 169 10.13 1.20 0.49
CA ILE A 169 10.50 0.94 -0.90
C ILE A 169 9.38 1.48 -1.77
N TYR A 170 9.70 2.23 -2.81
CA TYR A 170 8.71 2.63 -3.80
C TYR A 170 9.24 2.64 -5.23
N THR A 171 8.32 2.50 -6.18
CA THR A 171 8.58 2.69 -7.61
C THR A 171 7.28 3.02 -8.34
N ILE A 172 7.40 3.44 -9.60
CA ILE A 172 6.30 3.43 -10.57
C ILE A 172 6.65 2.43 -11.67
N VAL A 173 5.81 1.41 -11.86
CA VAL A 173 5.90 0.46 -12.97
C VAL A 173 4.66 0.60 -13.83
N ALA A 174 4.85 0.92 -15.11
CA ALA A 174 3.76 1.31 -16.02
C ALA A 174 2.90 2.43 -15.41
N ASP A 175 1.65 2.12 -15.09
CA ASP A 175 0.65 3.00 -14.48
C ASP A 175 0.42 2.72 -12.99
N LYS A 176 1.32 1.98 -12.31
CA LYS A 176 1.14 1.54 -10.93
C LYS A 176 2.19 2.15 -10.01
N LEU A 177 1.75 2.87 -8.98
CA LEU A 177 2.57 3.28 -7.86
C LEU A 177 2.63 2.14 -6.85
N ILE A 178 3.82 1.61 -6.60
CA ILE A 178 4.05 0.50 -5.67
C ILE A 178 4.82 1.04 -4.47
N ILE A 179 4.37 0.73 -3.26
CA ILE A 179 4.99 1.10 -1.99
C ILE A 179 5.04 -0.16 -1.11
N SER A 180 6.17 -0.48 -0.50
CA SER A 180 6.31 -1.69 0.30
C SER A 180 7.28 -1.51 1.46
N SER A 181 7.03 -2.23 2.57
CA SER A 181 7.96 -2.34 3.69
C SER A 181 8.87 -3.58 3.64
N SER A 182 8.76 -4.42 2.61
CA SER A 182 9.63 -5.60 2.41
C SER A 182 10.03 -5.79 0.95
N GLU A 183 11.30 -6.09 0.73
CA GLU A 183 11.82 -6.44 -0.59
C GLU A 183 11.14 -7.70 -1.15
N LYS A 184 10.75 -8.64 -0.28
CA LYS A 184 10.09 -9.88 -0.71
C LYS A 184 8.66 -9.63 -1.15
N ALA A 185 7.90 -8.85 -0.38
CA ALA A 185 6.56 -8.43 -0.77
C ALA A 185 6.59 -7.61 -2.06
N PHE A 186 7.55 -6.68 -2.17
CA PHE A 186 7.79 -5.90 -3.38
C PHE A 186 8.08 -6.79 -4.60
N GLU A 187 8.99 -7.77 -4.47
CA GLU A 187 9.30 -8.76 -5.50
C GLU A 187 8.05 -9.52 -5.97
N ILE A 188 7.21 -9.97 -5.03
CA ILE A 188 5.96 -10.68 -5.34
C ILE A 188 5.04 -9.77 -6.16
N ILE A 189 4.86 -8.51 -5.75
CA ILE A 189 4.01 -7.56 -6.47
C ILE A 189 4.53 -7.36 -7.90
N VAL A 190 5.78 -6.94 -8.08
CA VAL A 190 6.29 -6.58 -9.42
C VAL A 190 6.32 -7.74 -10.40
N LYS A 191 6.46 -8.98 -9.92
CA LYS A 191 6.41 -10.18 -10.78
C LYS A 191 5.00 -10.57 -11.20
N ASN A 192 3.97 -10.13 -10.47
CA ASN A 192 2.61 -10.62 -10.61
C ASN A 192 1.60 -9.56 -11.10
N ILE A 193 2.01 -8.30 -11.21
CA ILE A 193 1.24 -7.24 -11.88
C ILE A 193 1.42 -7.26 -13.41
#